data_AF-A0A653ZI27-F1
#
_entry.id   AF-A0A653ZI27-F1
#
_cell.length_a   1.000
_cell.length_b   1.000
_cell.length_c   1.000
_cell.angle_alpha   90.00
_cell.angle_beta   90.00
_cell.angle_gamma   90.00
#
_symmetry.space_group_name_H-M   'P 1'
#
loop_
_entity.id
_entity.type
_entity.pdbx_description
1 polymer ?
#
loop_
_entity_poly.entity_id
_entity_poly.type
_entity_poly.pdbx_seq_one_letter_code
_entity_poly.pdbx_strand_id
1 'polypeptide(L)'
;MATAGEMKALKKRLINALLYGPVQVVSYSYNGIRINHADFKRVATAISKNAVHVIVGNVPHDAAAMYVVSGDGENTFFVPKASYGTVSHEKASIAHEAVHCILDIKKTVVPAITTEVIAYITTGILHMYFAINPRQGKDSLRDDVFMAANKVASIVVDEKRRALDATMPELQELAAAIQNHPNYSMTLDPTFSWREDGVEGA
;
A
#
# COMPACT_ATOMS: atom_id res chain seq x y z
N MET A 1 -0.82 5.62 -25.22
CA MET A 1 -2.01 5.61 -24.35
C MET A 1 -2.63 4.22 -24.39
N ALA A 2 -3.14 3.71 -23.26
CA ALA A 2 -3.82 2.42 -23.22
C ALA A 2 -5.20 2.50 -23.89
N THR A 3 -5.60 1.44 -24.57
CA THR A 3 -6.93 1.29 -25.18
C THR A 3 -8.02 1.10 -24.12
N ALA A 4 -9.28 1.34 -24.49
CA ALA A 4 -10.41 1.08 -23.60
C ALA A 4 -10.49 -0.38 -23.12
N GLY A 5 -10.16 -1.33 -24.00
CA GLY A 5 -10.09 -2.76 -23.67
C GLY A 5 -9.00 -3.07 -22.64
N GLU A 6 -7.82 -2.48 -22.81
CA GLU A 6 -6.71 -2.61 -21.86
C GLU A 6 -7.03 -2.00 -20.50
N MET A 7 -7.65 -0.82 -20.46
CA MET A 7 -8.08 -0.18 -19.22
C MET A 7 -9.15 -1.01 -18.48
N LYS A 8 -10.11 -1.59 -19.20
CA LYS A 8 -11.10 -2.51 -18.63
C LYS A 8 -10.42 -3.75 -18.03
N ALA A 9 -9.44 -4.32 -18.73
CA ALA A 9 -8.68 -5.48 -18.24
C ALA A 9 -7.81 -5.12 -17.02
N LEU A 10 -7.22 -3.93 -17.00
CA LEU A 10 -6.44 -3.41 -15.88
C LEU A 10 -7.31 -3.24 -14.63
N LYS A 11 -8.45 -2.55 -14.73
CA LYS A 11 -9.39 -2.42 -13.61
C LYS A 11 -9.80 -3.79 -13.05
N LYS A 12 -10.09 -4.75 -13.94
CA LYS A 12 -10.40 -6.13 -13.52
C LYS A 12 -9.25 -6.81 -12.77
N ARG A 13 -7.99 -6.61 -13.21
CA ARG A 13 -6.81 -7.14 -12.50
C ARG A 13 -6.65 -6.54 -11.10
N LEU A 14 -6.77 -5.21 -10.95
CA LEU A 14 -6.71 -4.55 -9.64
C LEU A 14 -7.81 -5.06 -8.71
N ILE A 15 -9.06 -5.10 -9.19
CA ILE A 15 -10.19 -5.67 -8.43
C ILE A 15 -9.88 -7.10 -7.99
N ASN A 16 -9.40 -7.95 -8.90
CA ASN A 16 -9.09 -9.33 -8.57
C ASN A 16 -7.94 -9.46 -7.55
N ALA A 17 -6.91 -8.61 -7.64
CA ALA A 17 -5.81 -8.59 -6.69
C ALA A 17 -6.27 -8.24 -5.27
N LEU A 18 -7.37 -7.48 -5.14
CA LEU A 18 -7.96 -7.04 -3.87
C LEU A 18 -9.06 -7.98 -3.34
N LEU A 19 -9.64 -8.82 -4.21
CA LEU A 19 -10.72 -9.75 -3.84
C LEU A 19 -10.27 -11.20 -3.65
N TYR A 20 -9.11 -11.59 -4.18
CA TYR A 20 -8.69 -12.99 -4.22
C TYR A 20 -7.23 -13.18 -3.82
N GLY A 21 -6.87 -14.42 -3.47
CA GLY A 21 -5.50 -14.82 -3.16
C GLY A 21 -5.01 -14.31 -1.79
N PRO A 22 -3.70 -14.09 -1.62
CA PRO A 22 -3.07 -13.71 -0.35
C PRO A 22 -3.62 -12.46 0.35
N VAL A 23 -4.24 -11.53 -0.36
CA VAL A 23 -4.86 -10.36 0.31
C VAL A 23 -5.98 -10.76 1.27
N GLN A 24 -6.61 -11.91 1.06
CA GLN A 24 -7.70 -12.41 1.90
C GLN A 24 -7.25 -12.86 3.30
N VAL A 25 -5.95 -13.11 3.50
CA VAL A 25 -5.40 -13.47 4.82
C VAL A 25 -4.83 -12.27 5.58
N VAL A 26 -4.81 -11.09 4.98
CA VAL A 26 -4.39 -9.85 5.66
C VAL A 26 -5.43 -9.49 6.72
N SER A 27 -5.00 -9.46 7.97
CA SER A 27 -5.78 -9.02 9.12
C SER A 27 -4.86 -8.67 10.28
N TYR A 28 -4.83 -7.41 10.69
CA TYR A 28 -4.10 -6.91 11.86
C TYR A 28 -4.65 -5.54 12.29
N SER A 29 -4.17 -5.03 13.43
CA SER A 29 -4.35 -3.65 13.86
C SER A 29 -3.03 -3.03 14.26
N TYR A 30 -2.82 -1.77 13.94
CA TYR A 30 -1.67 -0.96 14.35
C TYR A 30 -2.19 0.28 15.08
N ASN A 31 -1.81 0.49 16.34
CA ASN A 31 -2.29 1.60 17.18
C ASN A 31 -3.83 1.77 17.13
N GLY A 32 -4.57 0.65 17.21
CA GLY A 32 -6.04 0.64 17.14
C GLY A 32 -6.63 0.75 15.73
N ILE A 33 -5.84 1.07 14.71
CA ILE A 33 -6.29 1.13 13.30
C ILE A 33 -6.29 -0.28 12.73
N ARG A 34 -7.47 -0.79 12.42
CA ARG A 34 -7.66 -2.15 11.89
C ARG A 34 -7.59 -2.15 10.36
N ILE A 35 -6.80 -3.07 9.80
CA ILE A 35 -6.75 -3.41 8.37
C ILE A 35 -7.10 -4.89 8.21
N ASN A 36 -8.05 -5.19 7.31
CA ASN A 36 -8.44 -6.57 7.03
C ASN A 36 -9.00 -6.76 5.61
N HIS A 37 -9.25 -8.02 5.21
CA HIS A 37 -9.80 -8.37 3.90
C HIS A 37 -11.09 -7.63 3.50
N ALA A 38 -11.97 -7.28 4.45
CA ALA A 38 -13.20 -6.55 4.14
C ALA A 38 -12.91 -5.10 3.71
N ASP A 39 -11.81 -4.52 4.19
CA ASP A 39 -11.37 -3.19 3.79
C ASP A 39 -10.86 -3.20 2.33
N PHE A 40 -10.09 -4.21 1.93
CA PHE A 40 -9.69 -4.36 0.52
C PHE A 40 -10.89 -4.57 -0.41
N LYS A 41 -11.92 -5.30 0.04
CA LYS A 41 -13.20 -5.44 -0.69
C LYS A 41 -13.91 -4.09 -0.88
N ARG A 42 -13.82 -3.16 0.07
CA ARG A 42 -14.38 -1.80 -0.07
C ARG A 42 -13.65 -1.03 -1.18
N VAL A 43 -12.32 -1.09 -1.23
CA VAL A 43 -11.53 -0.46 -2.31
C VAL A 43 -11.90 -1.08 -3.68
N ALA A 44 -11.94 -2.41 -3.77
CA ALA A 44 -12.35 -3.10 -4.99
C ALA A 44 -13.75 -2.67 -5.46
N THR A 45 -14.68 -2.48 -4.52
CA THR A 45 -16.03 -1.97 -4.80
C THR A 45 -15.98 -0.52 -5.30
N ALA A 46 -15.19 0.34 -4.67
CA ALA A 46 -15.03 1.73 -5.10
C ALA A 46 -14.45 1.84 -6.51
N ILE A 47 -13.45 1.02 -6.85
CA ILE A 47 -12.91 0.91 -8.23
C ILE A 47 -14.00 0.45 -9.20
N SER A 48 -14.78 -0.57 -8.83
CA SER A 48 -15.84 -1.12 -9.71
C SER A 48 -16.96 -0.10 -10.00
N LYS A 49 -17.23 0.79 -9.05
CA LYS A 49 -18.21 1.88 -9.15
C LYS A 49 -17.63 3.18 -9.71
N ASN A 50 -16.34 3.18 -10.07
CA ASN A 50 -15.63 4.35 -10.56
C ASN A 50 -15.59 5.53 -9.57
N ALA A 51 -15.69 5.23 -8.26
CA ALA A 51 -15.45 6.19 -7.17
C ALA A 51 -13.95 6.26 -6.81
N VAL A 52 -13.17 5.28 -7.26
CA VAL A 52 -11.71 5.31 -7.28
C VAL A 52 -11.28 5.03 -8.73
N HIS A 53 -10.53 5.94 -9.31
CA HIS A 53 -10.04 5.89 -10.68
C HIS A 53 -8.78 5.03 -10.77
N VAL A 54 -8.54 4.47 -11.95
CA VAL A 54 -7.34 3.70 -12.27
C VAL A 54 -6.82 4.22 -13.59
N ILE A 55 -5.60 4.75 -13.58
CA ILE A 55 -4.97 5.42 -14.72
C ILE A 55 -3.61 4.79 -14.98
N VAL A 56 -3.29 4.60 -16.26
CA VAL A 56 -1.91 4.31 -16.69
C VAL A 56 -1.21 5.64 -16.87
N GLY A 57 -0.20 5.91 -16.05
CA GLY A 57 0.45 7.22 -16.00
C GLY A 57 1.86 7.15 -15.44
N ASN A 58 2.46 8.32 -15.29
CA ASN A 58 3.77 8.44 -14.67
C ASN A 58 3.64 8.15 -13.17
N VAL A 59 4.47 7.25 -12.67
CA VAL A 59 4.67 7.02 -11.23
C VAL A 59 6.06 7.59 -10.88
N PRO A 60 6.26 8.12 -9.66
CA PRO A 60 7.57 8.61 -9.25
C PRO A 60 8.69 7.61 -9.51
N HIS A 61 9.91 8.11 -9.74
CA HIS A 61 11.09 7.26 -9.82
C HIS A 61 11.14 6.38 -8.56
N ASP A 62 11.30 5.07 -8.75
CA ASP A 62 11.29 4.02 -7.71
C ASP A 62 9.95 3.67 -7.04
N ALA A 63 8.82 4.27 -7.46
CA ALA A 63 7.48 3.84 -7.05
C ALA A 63 6.91 2.80 -8.03
N ALA A 64 6.37 1.69 -7.51
CA ALA A 64 5.78 0.65 -8.34
C ALA A 64 4.35 1.01 -8.80
N ALA A 65 3.61 1.71 -7.96
CA ALA A 65 2.28 2.27 -8.17
C ALA A 65 2.14 3.49 -7.24
N MET A 66 1.05 4.25 -7.34
CA MET A 66 0.78 5.38 -6.45
C MET A 66 -0.72 5.59 -6.31
N TYR A 67 -1.20 5.75 -5.08
CA TYR A 67 -2.51 6.29 -4.78
C TYR A 67 -2.41 7.78 -4.46
N VAL A 68 -3.28 8.58 -5.07
CA VAL A 68 -3.39 10.01 -4.80
C VAL A 68 -4.85 10.37 -4.54
N VAL A 69 -5.06 11.22 -3.54
CA VAL A 69 -6.28 12.02 -3.41
C VAL A 69 -5.94 13.37 -4.01
N SER A 70 -6.50 13.70 -5.18
CA SER A 70 -6.31 15.05 -5.74
C SER A 70 -7.07 16.09 -4.91
N GLY A 71 -6.67 17.36 -5.01
CA GLY A 71 -7.30 18.45 -4.24
C GLY A 71 -8.75 18.77 -4.61
N ASP A 72 -9.30 18.13 -5.64
CA ASP A 72 -10.73 18.10 -5.98
C ASP A 72 -11.44 16.83 -5.46
N GLY A 73 -10.75 15.99 -4.69
CA GLY A 73 -11.27 14.76 -4.11
C GLY A 73 -11.30 13.56 -5.05
N GLU A 74 -10.69 13.63 -6.24
CA GLU A 74 -10.61 12.47 -7.14
C GLU A 74 -9.56 11.46 -6.66
N ASN A 75 -10.07 10.35 -6.12
CA ASN A 75 -9.24 9.24 -5.67
C ASN A 75 -8.72 8.43 -6.86
N THR A 76 -7.40 8.38 -7.04
CA THR A 76 -6.79 7.80 -8.24
C THR A 76 -5.62 6.88 -7.94
N PHE A 77 -5.67 5.67 -8.50
CA PHE A 77 -4.51 4.79 -8.65
C PHE A 77 -3.78 5.08 -9.96
N PHE A 78 -2.49 5.39 -9.86
CA PHE A 78 -1.56 5.46 -10.97
C PHE A 78 -0.72 4.19 -11.04
N VAL A 79 -0.65 3.59 -12.22
CA VAL A 79 0.21 2.43 -12.50
C VAL A 79 1.03 2.66 -13.78
N PRO A 80 2.25 2.09 -13.89
CA PRO A 80 3.17 2.42 -14.98
C PRO A 80 2.78 1.83 -16.34
N LYS A 81 1.93 0.80 -16.37
CA LYS A 81 1.58 0.10 -17.61
C LYS A 81 0.20 -0.53 -17.56
N ALA A 82 -0.41 -0.70 -18.73
CA ALA A 82 -1.71 -1.34 -18.85
C ALA A 82 -1.70 -2.77 -18.32
N SER A 83 -0.62 -3.54 -18.49
CA SER A 83 -0.53 -4.93 -18.04
C SER A 83 -0.33 -5.10 -16.53
N TYR A 84 -0.21 -4.03 -15.75
CA TYR A 84 0.10 -4.09 -14.32
C TYR A 84 -0.88 -4.97 -13.50
N GLY A 85 -0.35 -5.57 -12.43
CA GLY A 85 -1.06 -6.50 -11.53
C GLY A 85 -1.00 -7.97 -11.98
N THR A 86 -0.13 -8.31 -12.94
CA THR A 86 0.01 -9.68 -13.43
C THR A 86 0.87 -10.55 -12.52
N VAL A 87 1.95 -9.97 -12.00
CA VAL A 87 2.95 -10.68 -11.19
C VAL A 87 2.82 -10.34 -9.71
N SER A 88 3.39 -11.17 -8.84
CA SER A 88 3.16 -11.09 -7.40
C SER A 88 3.59 -9.77 -6.77
N HIS A 89 4.73 -9.18 -7.16
CA HIS A 89 5.18 -7.90 -6.60
C HIS A 89 4.25 -6.73 -7.00
N GLU A 90 3.70 -6.73 -8.22
CA GLU A 90 2.71 -5.73 -8.64
C GLU A 90 1.41 -5.88 -7.84
N LYS A 91 1.00 -7.11 -7.51
CA LYS A 91 -0.18 -7.36 -6.66
C LYS A 91 0.06 -6.90 -5.22
N ALA A 92 1.25 -7.11 -4.68
CA ALA A 92 1.64 -6.58 -3.37
C ALA A 92 1.63 -5.05 -3.37
N SER A 93 2.15 -4.41 -4.44
CA SER A 93 2.12 -2.96 -4.61
C SER A 93 0.68 -2.42 -4.72
N ILE A 94 -0.22 -3.11 -5.45
CA ILE A 94 -1.64 -2.74 -5.48
C ILE A 94 -2.27 -2.76 -4.08
N ALA A 95 -1.92 -3.76 -3.25
CA ALA A 95 -2.42 -3.84 -1.89
C ALA A 95 -1.81 -2.78 -0.96
N HIS A 96 -0.54 -2.42 -1.16
CA HIS A 96 0.11 -1.30 -0.48
C HIS A 96 -0.65 0.00 -0.74
N GLU A 97 -0.85 0.37 -2.01
CA GLU A 97 -1.61 1.57 -2.38
C GLU A 97 -3.08 1.51 -1.91
N ALA A 98 -3.66 0.30 -1.85
CA ALA A 98 -5.00 0.12 -1.30
C ALA A 98 -5.08 0.40 0.20
N VAL A 99 -4.00 0.29 0.97
CA VAL A 99 -3.99 0.72 2.38
C VAL A 99 -4.21 2.23 2.48
N HIS A 100 -3.51 3.02 1.67
CA HIS A 100 -3.71 4.48 1.62
C HIS A 100 -5.16 4.83 1.27
N CYS A 101 -5.71 4.16 0.25
CA CYS A 101 -7.12 4.30 -0.13
C CYS A 101 -8.10 3.83 0.97
N ILE A 102 -7.78 2.77 1.74
CA ILE A 102 -8.58 2.31 2.87
C ILE A 102 -8.67 3.39 3.95
N LEU A 103 -7.54 4.03 4.27
CA LEU A 103 -7.48 5.08 5.29
C LEU A 103 -8.28 6.31 4.85
N ASP A 104 -8.21 6.69 3.57
CA ASP A 104 -9.04 7.76 3.01
C ASP A 104 -10.54 7.41 3.03
N ILE A 105 -10.94 6.22 2.55
CA ILE A 105 -12.35 5.79 2.58
C ILE A 105 -12.91 5.78 4.03
N LYS A 106 -12.06 5.45 5.01
CA LYS A 106 -12.41 5.47 6.44
C LYS A 106 -12.33 6.86 7.07
N LYS A 107 -11.83 7.87 6.35
CA LYS A 107 -11.52 9.21 6.86
C LYS A 107 -10.65 9.16 8.12
N THR A 108 -9.68 8.24 8.11
CA THR A 108 -8.72 8.07 9.20
C THR A 108 -7.54 9.00 9.00
N VAL A 109 -7.48 10.06 9.81
CA VAL A 109 -6.39 11.04 9.81
C VAL A 109 -5.23 10.50 10.66
N VAL A 110 -4.08 10.30 10.02
CA VAL A 110 -2.83 9.88 10.70
C VAL A 110 -1.62 10.53 10.03
N PRO A 111 -0.46 10.59 10.72
CA PRO A 111 0.78 11.05 10.13
C PRO A 111 1.16 10.22 8.89
N ALA A 112 1.80 10.85 7.90
CA ALA A 112 2.26 10.18 6.68
C ALA A 112 3.12 8.92 6.97
N ILE A 113 4.03 9.01 7.94
CA ILE A 113 4.83 7.85 8.34
C ILE A 113 3.97 6.69 8.86
N THR A 114 2.84 6.98 9.52
CA THR A 114 1.92 5.95 10.00
C THR A 114 1.18 5.28 8.84
N THR A 115 0.76 6.04 7.81
CA THR A 115 0.13 5.44 6.62
C THR A 115 1.10 4.47 5.93
N GLU A 116 2.36 4.89 5.76
CA GLU A 116 3.41 4.07 5.17
C GLU A 116 3.73 2.82 5.99
N VAL A 117 3.87 2.93 7.32
CA VAL A 117 4.09 1.77 8.19
C VAL A 117 2.97 0.73 8.01
N ILE A 118 1.70 1.15 8.00
CA ILE A 118 0.56 0.26 7.78
C ILE A 118 0.63 -0.36 6.37
N ALA A 119 0.97 0.43 5.36
CA ALA A 119 1.08 -0.05 3.99
C ALA A 119 2.21 -1.09 3.84
N TYR A 120 3.38 -0.86 4.45
CA TYR A 120 4.51 -1.79 4.43
C TYR A 120 4.28 -3.06 5.26
N ILE A 121 3.58 -3.01 6.40
CA ILE A 121 3.17 -4.23 7.12
C ILE A 121 2.35 -5.12 6.19
N THR A 122 1.39 -4.54 5.45
CA THR A 122 0.59 -5.26 4.45
C THR A 122 1.47 -5.88 3.36
N THR A 123 2.42 -5.11 2.83
CA THR A 123 3.38 -5.59 1.83
C THR A 123 4.20 -6.77 2.34
N GLY A 124 4.75 -6.69 3.55
CA GLY A 124 5.53 -7.78 4.16
C GLY A 124 4.71 -9.06 4.35
N ILE A 125 3.46 -8.95 4.81
CA ILE A 125 2.56 -10.10 4.93
C ILE A 125 2.37 -10.76 3.55
N LEU A 126 2.11 -9.96 2.52
CA LEU A 126 1.92 -10.47 1.17
C LEU A 126 3.19 -11.09 0.58
N HIS A 127 4.37 -10.57 0.90
CA HIS A 127 5.63 -11.17 0.48
C HIS A 127 5.78 -12.61 0.98
N MET A 128 5.44 -12.86 2.26
CA MET A 128 5.46 -14.21 2.83
C MET A 128 4.50 -15.15 2.08
N TYR A 129 3.28 -14.72 1.80
CA TYR A 129 2.25 -15.58 1.19
C TYR A 129 2.36 -15.77 -0.32
N PHE A 130 2.88 -14.78 -1.05
CA PHE A 130 3.14 -14.95 -2.48
C PHE A 130 4.43 -15.74 -2.74
N ALA A 131 5.18 -16.13 -1.70
CA ALA A 131 6.56 -16.60 -1.80
C ALA A 131 7.39 -15.64 -2.68
N ILE A 132 7.10 -14.33 -2.59
CA ILE A 132 7.93 -13.32 -3.21
C ILE A 132 9.23 -13.39 -2.46
N ASN A 133 10.21 -14.04 -3.08
CA ASN A 133 11.54 -13.98 -2.57
C ASN A 133 11.92 -12.49 -2.62
N PRO A 134 12.29 -11.85 -1.50
CA PRO A 134 12.85 -10.49 -1.56
C PRO A 134 14.12 -10.43 -2.44
N ARG A 135 14.57 -11.58 -2.99
CA ARG A 135 15.59 -11.75 -4.03
C ARG A 135 15.15 -11.55 -5.49
N GLN A 136 13.85 -11.41 -5.80
CA GLN A 136 13.35 -11.42 -7.19
C GLN A 136 12.97 -10.05 -7.77
N GLY A 137 13.07 -8.97 -7.00
CA GLY A 137 13.27 -7.62 -7.54
C GLY A 137 14.76 -7.31 -7.56
N LYS A 138 15.26 -6.59 -8.58
CA LYS A 138 16.70 -6.28 -8.69
C LYS A 138 17.26 -5.51 -7.47
N ASP A 139 16.41 -4.94 -6.63
CA ASP A 139 16.80 -4.06 -5.51
C ASP A 139 16.25 -4.47 -4.13
N SER A 140 15.38 -5.49 -4.01
CA SER A 140 14.63 -5.78 -2.76
C SER A 140 15.39 -6.53 -1.65
N LEU A 141 16.68 -6.85 -1.86
CA LEU A 141 17.56 -7.44 -0.84
C LEU A 141 18.40 -6.42 -0.06
N ARG A 142 18.45 -5.17 -0.52
CA ARG A 142 19.25 -4.09 0.10
C ARG A 142 18.40 -2.92 0.59
N ASP A 143 17.08 -3.01 0.39
CA ASP A 143 16.16 -2.00 0.86
C ASP A 143 15.74 -2.37 2.28
N ASP A 144 16.30 -1.61 3.22
CA ASP A 144 16.09 -1.75 4.66
C ASP A 144 14.60 -1.71 5.03
N VAL A 145 13.77 -1.02 4.24
CA VAL A 145 12.32 -0.93 4.47
C VAL A 145 11.66 -2.30 4.29
N PHE A 146 11.97 -3.02 3.22
CA PHE A 146 11.40 -4.35 2.99
C PHE A 146 11.91 -5.38 4.00
N MET A 147 13.17 -5.26 4.43
CA MET A 147 13.72 -6.12 5.47
C MET A 147 12.99 -5.92 6.81
N ALA A 148 12.84 -4.67 7.24
CA ALA A 148 12.10 -4.34 8.46
C ALA A 148 10.62 -4.74 8.36
N ALA A 149 9.98 -4.50 7.21
CA ALA A 149 8.58 -4.87 6.98
C ALA A 149 8.36 -6.39 7.06
N ASN A 150 9.28 -7.19 6.50
CA ASN A 150 9.21 -8.66 6.58
C ASN A 150 9.38 -9.16 8.02
N LYS A 151 10.21 -8.50 8.84
CA LYS A 151 10.37 -8.82 10.27
C LYS A 151 9.08 -8.56 11.04
N VAL A 152 8.38 -7.46 10.76
CA VAL A 152 7.06 -7.21 11.36
C VAL A 152 6.02 -8.21 10.84
N ALA A 153 6.08 -8.56 9.56
CA ALA A 153 5.16 -9.53 8.97
C ALA A 153 5.29 -10.92 9.59
N SER A 154 6.50 -11.40 9.91
CA SER A 154 6.67 -12.69 10.60
C SER A 154 6.02 -12.70 11.98
N ILE A 155 6.04 -11.57 12.70
CA ILE A 155 5.31 -11.44 13.98
C ILE A 155 3.79 -11.58 13.76
N VAL A 156 3.24 -10.99 12.69
CA VAL A 156 1.81 -11.10 12.39
C VAL A 156 1.41 -12.50 11.93
N VAL A 157 2.24 -13.13 11.08
CA VAL A 157 1.93 -14.39 10.39
C VAL A 157 2.30 -15.59 11.25
N ASP A 158 3.55 -15.67 11.70
CA ASP A 158 4.11 -16.85 12.37
C ASP A 158 3.74 -16.86 13.86
N GLU A 159 3.90 -15.72 14.55
CA GLU A 159 3.53 -15.58 15.97
C GLU A 159 2.03 -15.30 16.17
N LYS A 160 1.29 -15.08 15.08
CA LYS A 160 -0.16 -14.77 15.08
C LYS A 160 -0.52 -13.53 15.89
N ARG A 161 0.41 -12.59 16.09
CA ARG A 161 0.16 -11.34 16.82
C ARG A 161 -0.61 -10.36 15.93
N ARG A 162 -1.91 -10.22 16.18
CA ARG A 162 -2.80 -9.36 15.37
C ARG A 162 -2.87 -7.91 15.84
N ALA A 163 -2.50 -7.63 17.09
CA ALA A 163 -2.46 -6.29 17.64
C ALA A 163 -1.00 -5.83 17.77
N LEU A 164 -0.65 -4.83 16.97
CA LEU A 164 0.65 -4.20 16.91
C LEU A 164 0.55 -2.78 17.49
N ASP A 165 1.64 -2.34 18.10
CA ASP A 165 1.73 -1.04 18.75
C ASP A 165 3.08 -0.37 18.40
N ALA A 166 3.06 0.95 18.18
CA ALA A 166 4.23 1.72 17.79
C ALA A 166 5.41 1.67 18.78
N THR A 167 5.21 1.22 20.02
CA THR A 167 6.31 0.99 20.97
C THR A 167 7.08 -0.31 20.70
N MET A 168 6.63 -1.16 19.77
CA MET A 168 7.37 -2.39 19.41
C MET A 168 8.69 -2.04 18.70
N PRO A 169 9.83 -2.62 19.11
CA PRO A 169 11.12 -2.34 18.49
C PRO A 169 11.13 -2.54 16.97
N GLU A 170 10.47 -3.58 16.46
CA GLU A 170 10.42 -3.88 15.03
C GLU A 170 9.61 -2.86 14.24
N LEU A 171 8.61 -2.24 14.87
CA LEU A 171 7.84 -1.15 14.25
C LEU A 171 8.59 0.17 14.28
N GLN A 172 9.38 0.43 15.33
CA GLN A 172 10.29 1.57 15.37
C GLN A 172 11.40 1.44 14.33
N GLU A 173 11.94 0.24 14.15
CA GLU A 173 12.91 -0.10 13.09
C GLU A 173 12.31 0.12 11.69
N LEU A 174 11.08 -0.35 11.46
CA LEU A 174 10.38 -0.11 10.19
C LEU A 174 10.13 1.38 9.94
N ALA A 175 9.63 2.12 10.93
CA ALA A 175 9.39 3.55 10.80
C ALA A 175 10.70 4.31 10.49
N ALA A 176 11.79 3.96 11.19
CA ALA A 176 13.11 4.55 10.94
C ALA A 176 13.64 4.21 9.54
N ALA A 177 13.47 2.97 9.08
CA ALA A 177 13.87 2.55 7.73
C ALA A 177 13.12 3.36 6.66
N ILE A 178 11.80 3.55 6.82
CA ILE A 178 10.99 4.37 5.90
C ILE A 178 11.48 5.82 5.91
N GLN A 179 11.66 6.43 7.09
CA GLN A 179 12.09 7.83 7.20
C GLN A 179 13.46 8.09 6.57
N ASN A 180 14.39 7.14 6.68
CA ASN A 180 15.74 7.27 6.14
C ASN A 180 15.83 6.92 4.65
N HIS A 181 14.79 6.32 4.08
CA HIS A 181 14.81 5.89 2.69
C HIS A 181 14.76 7.11 1.75
N PRO A 182 15.65 7.22 0.73
CA PRO A 182 15.79 8.41 -0.11
C PRO A 182 14.49 8.91 -0.77
N ASN A 183 13.55 8.00 -1.05
CA ASN A 183 12.26 8.33 -1.65
C ASN A 183 11.24 8.95 -0.68
N TYR A 184 11.47 8.81 0.62
CA TYR A 184 10.55 9.23 1.68
C TYR A 184 11.12 10.38 2.51
N SER A 185 12.45 10.48 2.60
CA SER A 185 13.16 11.54 3.35
C SER A 185 12.96 12.94 2.78
N MET A 186 12.50 13.07 1.53
CA MET A 186 12.19 14.35 0.88
C MET A 186 10.69 14.68 0.83
N THR A 187 9.81 13.72 1.12
CA THR A 187 8.35 13.79 0.87
C THR A 187 7.50 13.63 2.12
N LEU A 188 8.03 12.99 3.17
CA LEU A 188 7.36 12.90 4.48
C LEU A 188 7.74 14.13 5.30
N ASP A 189 7.09 15.27 5.04
CA ASP A 189 7.06 16.35 6.03
C ASP A 189 6.47 15.76 7.34
N PRO A 190 7.17 15.87 8.49
CA PRO A 190 6.67 15.33 9.76
C PRO A 190 5.35 15.97 10.23
N THR A 191 4.92 17.07 9.61
CA THR A 191 3.62 17.72 9.84
C THR A 191 2.52 17.26 8.88
N PHE A 192 2.85 16.49 7.83
CA PHE A 192 1.89 16.02 6.85
C PHE A 192 0.90 15.04 7.49
N SER A 193 -0.36 15.48 7.54
CA SER A 193 -1.50 14.67 7.94
C SER A 193 -2.55 14.70 6.83
N TRP A 194 -3.05 13.53 6.43
CA TRP A 194 -4.14 13.43 5.47
C TRP A 194 -5.43 13.97 6.11
N ARG A 195 -5.89 15.18 5.73
CA ARG A 195 -7.22 15.72 6.09
C ARG A 195 -8.25 15.52 4.97
N GLU A 196 -9.53 15.74 5.32
CA GLU A 196 -10.75 15.46 4.53
C GLU A 196 -10.78 16.04 3.11
N ASP A 197 -9.87 16.95 2.80
CA ASP A 197 -9.90 17.89 1.69
C ASP A 197 -8.77 17.71 0.66
N GLY A 198 -7.88 16.73 0.84
CA GLY A 198 -6.85 16.42 -0.16
C GLY A 198 -5.79 17.52 -0.29
N VAL A 199 -4.70 17.35 0.49
CA VAL A 199 -3.44 18.11 0.42
C VAL A 199 -3.50 19.59 0.87
N GLU A 200 -2.76 19.91 1.93
CA GLU A 200 -2.05 21.19 2.01
C GLU A 200 -0.56 20.94 2.26
N GLY A 201 0.27 21.72 1.56
CA GLY A 201 1.71 21.79 1.76
C GLY A 201 2.09 22.68 2.93
N ALA A 202 3.41 22.74 3.17
CA ALA A 202 4.08 23.63 4.11
C ALA A 202 3.72 25.11 3.94
#